data_AF-A0A842VQW2-F1
#
_entry.id   AF-A0A842VQW2-F1
#
_cell.length_a   1.000
_cell.length_b   1.000
_cell.length_c   1.000
_cell.angle_alpha   90.00
_cell.angle_beta   90.00
_cell.angle_gamma   90.00
#
_symmetry.space_group_name_H-M   'P 1'
#
loop_
_entity.id
_entity.type
_entity.pdbx_description
1 polymer ?
#
loop_
_entity_poly.entity_id
_entity_poly.type
_entity_poly.pdbx_seq_one_letter_code
_entity_poly.pdbx_strand_id
1 'polypeptide(L)'
;MKEKKIKLTEDDLVQKVIDPSTGRDITGEYVSEKLIELEKIGDDVIGKALQEYHNDPNRNKEIFKKYNSFIHDRIGTGSIGPATAAAGPLMNQLILKLAQSLDIENLEDNLK
;
A
#
# COMPACT_ATOMS: atom_id res chain seq x y z
N MET A 1 22.66 38.67 -17.27
CA MET A 1 21.34 38.01 -17.22
C MET A 1 21.22 37.33 -15.86
N LYS A 2 20.16 37.61 -15.09
CA LYS A 2 19.93 36.97 -13.78
C LYS A 2 19.22 35.65 -14.00
N GLU A 3 19.88 34.53 -13.74
CA GLU A 3 19.25 33.21 -13.73
C GLU A 3 18.22 33.14 -12.60
N LYS A 4 16.93 33.06 -12.96
CA LYS A 4 15.87 32.75 -12.01
C LYS A 4 16.02 31.28 -11.62
N LYS A 5 16.51 31.00 -10.41
CA LYS A 5 16.39 29.67 -9.79
C LYS A 5 14.91 29.37 -9.61
N ILE A 6 14.36 28.53 -10.49
CA ILE A 6 13.02 27.96 -10.34
C ILE A 6 13.11 27.02 -9.13
N LYS A 7 12.53 27.42 -8.00
CA LYS A 7 12.26 26.49 -6.90
C LYS A 7 11.09 25.63 -7.36
N LEU A 8 11.37 24.42 -7.86
CA LEU A 8 10.32 23.41 -7.99
C LEU A 8 9.90 23.03 -6.58
N THR A 9 8.62 23.23 -6.27
CA THR A 9 7.98 22.73 -5.04
C THR A 9 7.75 21.23 -5.19
N GLU A 10 7.65 20.47 -4.08
CA GLU A 10 7.41 19.02 -4.15
C GLU A 10 6.12 18.66 -4.92
N ASP A 11 5.14 19.56 -4.93
CA ASP A 11 3.93 19.47 -5.76
C ASP A 11 4.20 19.50 -7.29
N ASP A 12 5.33 20.06 -7.73
CA ASP A 12 5.75 20.09 -9.14
C ASP A 12 6.39 18.76 -9.60
N LEU A 13 6.69 17.85 -8.67
CA LEU A 13 7.33 16.55 -8.98
C LEU A 13 6.32 15.45 -9.33
N VAL A 14 5.01 15.68 -9.14
CA VAL A 14 3.98 14.73 -9.57
C VAL A 14 3.73 14.93 -11.06
N GLN A 15 4.30 14.03 -11.87
CA GLN A 15 4.07 14.04 -13.30
C GLN A 15 2.59 13.74 -13.59
N LYS A 16 1.85 14.78 -13.97
CA LYS A 16 0.45 14.67 -14.39
C LYS A 16 0.35 13.87 -15.68
N VAL A 17 -0.48 12.85 -15.68
CA VAL A 17 -0.87 12.10 -16.89
C VAL A 17 -2.10 12.79 -17.47
N ILE A 18 -1.94 13.35 -18.67
CA ILE A 18 -3.02 14.01 -19.39
C ILE A 18 -3.50 13.08 -20.50
N ASP A 19 -4.81 12.83 -20.57
CA ASP A 19 -5.40 12.12 -21.70
C ASP A 19 -5.29 12.99 -22.97
N PRO A 20 -4.56 12.56 -24.01
CA PRO A 20 -4.36 13.35 -25.22
C PRO A 20 -5.65 13.55 -26.04
N SER A 21 -6.69 12.73 -25.82
CA SER A 21 -7.96 12.79 -26.55
C SER A 21 -8.95 13.78 -25.93
N THR A 22 -8.91 13.93 -24.61
CA THR A 22 -9.87 14.77 -23.85
C THR A 22 -9.24 15.97 -23.15
N GLY A 23 -7.90 16.00 -23.03
CA GLY A 23 -7.15 17.04 -22.32
C GLY A 23 -7.32 16.99 -20.80
N ARG A 24 -7.95 15.94 -20.26
CA ARG A 24 -8.21 15.79 -18.82
C ARG A 24 -6.99 15.25 -18.09
N ASP A 25 -6.78 15.75 -16.87
CA ASP A 25 -5.82 15.18 -15.92
C ASP A 25 -6.41 13.89 -15.35
N ILE A 26 -5.86 12.75 -15.77
CA ILE A 26 -6.31 11.41 -15.35
C ILE A 26 -5.44 10.86 -14.21
N THR A 27 -4.49 11.63 -13.70
CA THR A 27 -3.57 11.18 -12.63
C THR A 27 -4.33 10.76 -11.38
N GLY A 28 -5.36 11.53 -11.00
CA GLY A 28 -6.20 11.22 -9.84
C GLY A 28 -7.02 9.94 -10.04
N GLU A 29 -7.68 9.81 -11.20
CA GLU A 29 -8.48 8.63 -11.55
C GLU A 29 -7.62 7.36 -11.58
N TYR A 30 -6.46 7.42 -12.23
CA TYR A 30 -5.50 6.31 -12.29
C TYR A 30 -5.01 5.91 -10.89
N VAL A 31 -4.67 6.88 -10.03
CA VAL A 31 -4.26 6.59 -8.65
C VAL A 31 -5.40 5.97 -7.85
N SER A 32 -6.63 6.47 -7.98
CA SER A 32 -7.80 5.92 -7.31
C SER A 32 -8.12 4.49 -7.73
N GLU A 33 -8.13 4.19 -9.04
CA GLU A 33 -8.34 2.84 -9.55
C GLU A 33 -7.26 1.88 -9.03
N LYS A 34 -6.00 2.33 -9.03
CA LYS A 34 -4.89 1.51 -8.52
C LYS A 34 -5.01 1.24 -7.02
N LEU A 35 -5.46 2.21 -6.22
CA LEU A 35 -5.71 2.00 -4.80
C LEU A 35 -6.81 0.98 -4.56
N ILE A 36 -7.91 1.04 -5.31
CA ILE A 36 -9.01 0.06 -5.22
C ILE A 36 -8.51 -1.36 -5.56
N GLU A 37 -7.64 -1.50 -6.58
CA GLU A 37 -7.03 -2.79 -6.89
C GLU A 37 -6.14 -3.30 -5.75
N LEU A 38 -5.31 -2.42 -5.16
CA LEU A 38 -4.43 -2.77 -4.05
C LEU A 38 -5.22 -3.13 -2.78
N GLU A 39 -6.34 -2.45 -2.51
CA GLU A 39 -7.27 -2.78 -1.42
C GLU A 39 -7.82 -4.20 -1.58
N LYS A 40 -8.31 -4.56 -2.76
CA LYS A 40 -8.80 -5.92 -3.06
C LYS A 40 -7.72 -6.98 -2.84
N ILE A 41 -6.50 -6.71 -3.31
CA ILE A 41 -5.35 -7.60 -3.08
C ILE A 41 -5.05 -7.73 -1.58
N GLY A 42 -5.10 -6.62 -0.83
CA GLY A 42 -4.92 -6.60 0.61
C GLY A 42 -5.95 -7.44 1.35
N ASP A 43 -7.23 -7.29 1.00
CA ASP A 43 -8.32 -8.06 1.60
C ASP A 43 -8.20 -9.56 1.30
N ASP A 44 -7.83 -9.95 0.07
CA ASP A 44 -7.57 -11.35 -0.29
C ASP A 44 -6.42 -11.95 0.53
N VAL A 45 -5.36 -11.17 0.75
CA VAL A 45 -4.19 -11.58 1.54
C VAL A 45 -4.58 -11.79 3.00
N ILE A 46 -5.35 -10.87 3.59
CA ILE A 46 -5.87 -10.99 4.96
C ILE A 46 -6.82 -12.19 5.08
N GLY A 47 -7.70 -12.40 4.10
CA GLY A 47 -8.62 -13.53 4.06
C GLY A 47 -7.89 -14.88 4.11
N LYS A 48 -6.78 -15.02 3.39
CA LYS A 48 -5.93 -16.22 3.43
C LYS A 48 -5.22 -16.38 4.78
N ALA A 49 -4.73 -15.28 5.37
CA ALA A 49 -4.13 -15.31 6.69
C ALA A 49 -5.12 -15.81 7.76
N LEU A 50 -6.37 -15.33 7.70
CA LEU A 50 -7.45 -15.77 8.59
C LEU A 50 -7.80 -17.26 8.40
N GLN A 51 -7.83 -17.75 7.16
CA GLN A 51 -8.03 -19.17 6.91
C GLN A 51 -6.91 -20.03 7.50
N GLU A 52 -5.64 -19.62 7.35
CA GLU A 52 -4.51 -20.32 7.99
C GLU A 52 -4.62 -20.27 9.53
N TYR A 53 -5.02 -19.12 10.09
CA TYR A 53 -5.18 -18.95 11.53
C TYR A 53 -6.32 -19.80 12.10
N HIS A 54 -7.46 -19.91 11.40
CA HIS A 54 -8.55 -20.79 11.81
C HIS A 54 -8.14 -22.27 11.83
N ASN A 55 -7.23 -22.67 10.94
CA ASN A 55 -6.71 -24.03 10.90
C ASN A 55 -5.69 -24.30 12.02
N ASP A 56 -4.84 -23.31 12.34
CA ASP A 56 -3.86 -23.41 13.42
C ASP A 56 -3.66 -22.07 14.15
N PRO A 57 -4.46 -21.81 15.20
CA PRO A 57 -4.42 -20.54 15.93
C PRO A 57 -3.10 -20.29 16.66
N ASN A 58 -2.32 -21.33 16.97
CA ASN A 58 -1.05 -21.19 17.72
C ASN A 58 0.08 -20.62 16.85
N ARG A 59 -0.13 -20.55 15.53
CA ARG A 59 0.84 -20.02 14.56
C ARG A 59 0.59 -18.57 14.18
N ASN A 60 -0.24 -17.84 14.94
CA ASN A 60 -0.60 -16.45 14.63
C ASN A 60 0.60 -15.54 14.33
N LYS A 61 1.70 -15.65 15.09
CA LYS A 61 2.94 -14.88 14.84
C LYS A 61 3.64 -15.24 13.54
N GLU A 62 3.70 -16.52 13.19
CA GLU A 62 4.32 -16.99 11.95
C GLU A 62 3.49 -16.59 10.73
N ILE A 63 2.17 -16.76 10.83
CA ILE A 63 1.19 -16.32 9.85
C ILE A 63 1.31 -14.80 9.68
N PHE A 64 1.33 -14.03 10.77
CA PHE A 64 1.52 -12.58 10.73
C PHE A 64 2.80 -12.20 10.00
N LYS A 65 3.97 -12.77 10.36
CA LYS A 65 5.25 -12.45 9.69
C LYS A 65 5.21 -12.73 8.19
N LYS A 66 4.70 -13.91 7.80
CA LYS A 66 4.55 -14.32 6.41
C LYS A 66 3.67 -13.34 5.62
N TYR A 67 2.47 -13.06 6.12
CA TYR A 67 1.50 -12.23 5.42
C TYR A 67 1.85 -10.74 5.47
N ASN A 68 2.52 -10.27 6.53
CA ASN A 68 3.11 -8.93 6.59
C ASN A 68 4.14 -8.72 5.48
N SER A 69 5.05 -9.69 5.27
CA SER A 69 6.01 -9.65 4.15
C SER A 69 5.29 -9.58 2.80
N PHE A 70 4.23 -10.36 2.61
CA PHE A 70 3.43 -10.31 1.38
C PHE A 70 2.77 -8.95 1.15
N ILE A 71 2.27 -8.29 2.20
CA ILE A 71 1.69 -6.94 2.07
C ILE A 71 2.79 -5.93 1.68
N HIS A 72 3.96 -5.98 2.32
CA HIS A 72 5.09 -5.13 1.96
C HIS A 72 5.54 -5.33 0.51
N ASP A 73 5.68 -6.57 0.04
CA ASP A 73 6.14 -6.86 -1.31
C ASP A 73 5.11 -6.47 -2.39
N ARG A 74 3.83 -6.70 -2.10
CA ARG A 74 2.77 -6.58 -3.11
C ARG A 74 2.13 -5.21 -3.17
N ILE A 75 2.14 -4.47 -2.06
CA ILE A 75 1.52 -3.16 -1.92
C ILE A 75 2.59 -2.07 -1.74
N GLY A 76 3.56 -2.31 -0.85
CA GLY A 76 4.64 -1.37 -0.57
C GLY A 76 5.64 -1.21 -1.73
N THR A 77 6.22 -2.31 -2.22
CA THR A 77 7.22 -2.27 -3.30
C THR A 77 6.64 -2.61 -4.69
N GLY A 78 5.48 -3.26 -4.75
CA GLY A 78 4.78 -3.59 -5.99
C GLY A 78 4.05 -2.42 -6.67
N SER A 79 3.91 -1.27 -6.01
CA SER A 79 3.34 -0.06 -6.59
C SER A 79 4.45 0.78 -7.25
N ILE A 80 4.32 1.05 -8.55
CA ILE A 80 5.25 1.89 -9.34
C ILE A 80 4.55 3.20 -9.71
N GLY A 81 5.16 4.35 -9.39
CA GLY A 81 4.72 5.69 -9.83
C GLY A 81 3.95 6.49 -8.76
N PRO A 82 3.07 7.44 -9.12
CA PRO A 82 2.37 8.29 -8.14
C PRO A 82 1.46 7.50 -7.17
N ALA A 83 1.07 6.27 -7.52
CA ALA A 83 0.35 5.37 -6.65
C ALA A 83 1.20 4.87 -5.46
N THR A 84 2.54 4.85 -5.57
CA THR A 84 3.44 4.44 -4.48
C THR A 84 3.32 5.35 -3.26
N ALA A 85 3.12 6.66 -3.47
CA ALA A 85 2.92 7.61 -2.38
C ALA A 85 1.61 7.37 -1.61
N ALA A 86 0.57 6.90 -2.30
CA ALA A 86 -0.72 6.57 -1.69
C ALA A 86 -0.79 5.12 -1.17
N ALA A 87 0.07 4.23 -1.65
CA ALA A 87 0.15 2.84 -1.21
C ALA A 87 0.72 2.68 0.21
N GLY A 88 1.57 3.60 0.66
CA GLY A 88 2.15 3.58 2.01
C GLY A 88 1.11 3.61 3.14
N PRO A 89 0.21 4.63 3.18
CA PRO A 89 -0.89 4.67 4.14
C PRO A 89 -1.79 3.44 4.10
N LEU A 90 -2.15 2.97 2.90
CA LEU A 90 -2.97 1.78 2.71
C LEU A 90 -2.28 0.51 3.24
N MET A 91 -0.99 0.34 2.95
CA MET A 91 -0.18 -0.77 3.46
C MET A 91 -0.19 -0.81 4.99
N ASN A 92 0.01 0.34 5.66
CA ASN A 92 -0.04 0.42 7.12
C ASN A 92 -1.42 0.03 7.68
N GLN A 93 -2.50 0.48 7.04
CA GLN A 93 -3.86 0.10 7.42
C GLN A 93 -4.09 -1.42 7.31
N LEU A 94 -3.59 -2.04 6.23
CA LEU A 94 -3.71 -3.48 6.01
C LEU A 94 -2.90 -4.29 7.01
N ILE A 95 -1.69 -3.83 7.38
CA ILE A 95 -0.87 -4.45 8.41
C ILE A 95 -1.55 -4.39 9.77
N LEU A 96 -2.15 -3.25 10.13
CA LEU A 96 -2.93 -3.10 11.36
C LEU A 96 -4.16 -4.01 11.37
N LYS A 97 -4.90 -4.07 10.26
CA LYS A 97 -6.06 -4.95 10.09
C LYS A 97 -5.67 -6.42 10.21
N LEU A 98 -4.54 -6.81 9.62
CA LEU A 98 -3.97 -8.16 9.75
C LEU A 98 -3.62 -8.49 11.21
N ALA A 99 -2.92 -7.58 11.91
CA ALA A 99 -2.56 -7.78 13.31
C ALA A 99 -3.79 -7.95 14.21
N GLN A 100 -4.81 -7.09 14.05
CA GLN A 100 -6.08 -7.19 14.77
C GLN A 100 -6.81 -8.51 14.47
N SER A 101 -6.81 -8.94 13.21
CA SER A 101 -7.48 -10.16 12.77
C SER A 101 -6.81 -11.43 13.32
N LEU A 102 -5.52 -11.36 13.67
CA LEU A 102 -4.71 -12.47 14.18
C LEU A 102 -4.45 -12.39 15.69
N ASP A 103 -5.11 -11.47 16.38
CA ASP A 103 -4.96 -11.22 17.82
C ASP A 103 -3.50 -10.94 18.24
N ILE A 104 -2.81 -10.12 17.45
CA ILE A 104 -1.43 -9.68 17.71
C ILE A 104 -1.50 -8.37 18.51
N GLU A 105 -1.30 -8.45 19.83
CA GLU A 105 -1.39 -7.28 20.73
C GLU A 105 -0.20 -6.31 20.62
N ASN A 106 0.99 -6.77 20.20
CA ASN A 106 2.21 -5.95 20.12
C ASN A 106 2.91 -6.10 18.76
N LEU A 107 2.67 -5.16 17.85
CA LEU A 107 3.31 -5.15 16.52
C LEU A 107 4.84 -5.00 16.58
N GLU A 108 5.37 -4.18 17.49
CA GLU A 108 6.81 -3.86 17.58
C GLU A 108 7.68 -5.07 17.94
N ASP A 109 7.19 -5.98 18.77
CA ASP A 109 7.92 -7.21 19.14
C ASP A 109 7.87 -8.28 18.06
N ASN A 110 6.90 -8.20 17.13
CA ASN A 110 6.72 -9.17 16.05
C ASN A 110 7.41 -8.74 14.74
N LEU A 111 7.97 -7.54 14.69
CA LEU A 111 8.73 -7.00 13.55
C LEU A 111 10.27 -7.14 13.71
N LYS A 112 10.74 -7.64 14.86
CA LYS A 112 12.14 -8.04 15.10
C LYS A 112 12.37 -9.51 14.74
#